data_AF-A0A929Y9S2-F1
#
_entry.id   AF-A0A929Y9S2-F1
#
_cell.length_a   1.000
_cell.length_b   1.000
_cell.length_c   1.000
_cell.angle_alpha   90.00
_cell.angle_beta   90.00
_cell.angle_gamma   90.00
#
_symmetry.space_group_name_H-M   'P 1'
#
loop_
_entity.id
_entity.type
_entity.pdbx_description
1 polymer ?
#
loop_
_entity_poly.entity_id
_entity_poly.type
_entity_poly.pdbx_seq_one_letter_code
_entity_poly.pdbx_strand_id
1 'polypeptide(L)'
;MKEFLKRKKIEISLKRYGIDALSAMAQGLFCSLLIGTILNTIGQRLGISALTKVVATIGGVDYTVGAMASAMSGPAMATAIAYALEAPPLVLFSLITVGFASNALGGAGGPLAVLFVDILSTEIGKAVSKETKVDILVTPLVTIGSGMLFSALLAPLIGKAAAEVGSL
;
A
#
# COMPACT_ATOMS: atom_id res chain seq x y z
N MET A 1 11.82 2.64 -27.18
CA MET A 1 11.25 3.11 -25.89
C MET A 1 9.74 2.87 -25.76
N LYS A 2 8.90 3.29 -26.73
CA LYS A 2 7.44 3.04 -26.68
C LYS A 2 7.06 1.55 -26.63
N GLU A 3 7.74 0.68 -27.39
CA GLU A 3 7.49 -0.77 -27.36
C GLU A 3 7.86 -1.42 -26.02
N PHE A 4 8.92 -0.95 -25.37
CA PHE A 4 9.32 -1.42 -24.04
C PHE A 4 8.26 -1.10 -22.99
N LEU A 5 7.78 0.15 -22.96
CA LEU A 5 6.72 0.59 -22.05
C LEU A 5 5.42 -0.22 -22.27
N LYS A 6 5.04 -0.45 -23.53
CA LYS A 6 3.87 -1.27 -23.87
C LYS A 6 4.02 -2.73 -23.45
N ARG A 7 5.21 -3.32 -23.64
CA ARG A 7 5.53 -4.69 -23.18
C ARG A 7 5.44 -4.83 -21.66
N LYS A 8 5.81 -3.77 -20.92
CA LYS A 8 5.78 -3.72 -19.46
C LYS A 8 4.45 -3.24 -18.88
N LYS A 9 3.46 -2.92 -19.73
CA LYS A 9 2.16 -2.34 -19.32
C LYS A 9 2.33 -1.06 -18.48
N ILE A 10 3.29 -0.22 -18.90
CA ILE A 10 3.53 1.11 -18.32
C ILE A 10 2.81 2.11 -19.22
N GLU A 11 1.66 2.59 -18.77
CA GLU A 11 0.86 3.59 -19.48
C GLU A 11 0.71 4.82 -18.60
N ILE A 12 1.53 5.84 -18.89
CA ILE A 12 1.45 7.14 -18.21
C ILE A 12 0.19 7.84 -18.71
N SER A 13 -0.90 7.69 -17.95
CA SER A 13 -2.19 8.28 -18.26
C SER A 13 -2.87 8.77 -16.99
N LEU A 14 -3.47 9.95 -17.07
CA LEU A 14 -4.25 10.54 -15.98
C LEU A 14 -5.41 9.64 -15.55
N LYS A 15 -5.99 8.89 -16.51
CA LYS A 15 -7.04 7.90 -16.22
C LYS A 15 -6.48 6.74 -15.38
N ARG A 16 -5.33 6.19 -15.78
CA ARG A 16 -4.71 5.03 -15.11
C ARG A 16 -4.29 5.35 -13.67
N TYR A 17 -3.58 6.47 -13.49
CA TYR A 17 -3.04 6.85 -12.17
C TYR A 17 -4.02 7.64 -11.31
N GLY A 18 -4.81 8.52 -11.92
CA GLY A 18 -5.71 9.40 -11.19
C GLY A 18 -7.08 8.80 -10.91
N ILE A 19 -7.60 7.92 -11.78
CA ILE A 19 -8.95 7.35 -11.64
C ILE A 19 -8.86 5.88 -11.25
N ASP A 20 -8.20 5.05 -12.04
CA ASP A 20 -8.22 3.60 -11.84
C ASP A 20 -7.46 3.21 -10.56
N ALA A 21 -6.23 3.71 -10.38
CA ALA A 21 -5.44 3.45 -9.17
C ALA A 21 -6.06 4.07 -7.90
N LEU A 22 -6.60 5.29 -7.98
CA LEU A 22 -7.25 5.94 -6.85
C LEU A 22 -8.53 5.20 -6.44
N SER A 23 -9.33 4.77 -7.42
CA SER A 23 -10.56 3.99 -7.18
C SER A 23 -10.24 2.62 -6.59
N ALA A 24 -9.21 1.94 -7.09
CA ALA A 24 -8.76 0.66 -6.54
C ALA A 24 -8.20 0.79 -5.12
N MET A 25 -7.44 1.86 -4.83
CA MET A 25 -6.99 2.15 -3.47
C MET A 25 -8.16 2.28 -2.50
N ALA A 26 -9.20 3.03 -2.89
CA ALA A 26 -10.40 3.16 -2.06
C ALA A 26 -11.01 1.80 -1.73
N GLN A 27 -11.08 0.88 -2.70
CA GLN A 27 -11.51 -0.50 -2.46
C GLN A 27 -10.59 -1.22 -1.45
N GLY A 28 -9.27 -1.11 -1.59
CA GLY A 28 -8.31 -1.68 -0.65
C GLY A 28 -8.48 -1.14 0.77
N LEU A 29 -8.72 0.17 0.91
CA LEU A 29 -9.00 0.80 2.20
C LEU A 29 -10.29 0.27 2.83
N PHE A 30 -11.37 0.13 2.04
CA PHE A 30 -12.64 -0.39 2.55
C PHE A 30 -12.55 -1.86 2.96
N CYS A 31 -11.85 -2.69 2.19
CA CYS A 31 -11.70 -4.11 2.52
C CYS A 31 -10.97 -4.35 3.84
N SER A 32 -10.04 -3.47 4.23
CA SER A 32 -9.19 -3.65 5.42
C SER A 32 -9.59 -2.74 6.57
N LEU A 33 -9.55 -1.41 6.37
CA LEU A 33 -9.74 -0.44 7.44
C LEU A 33 -11.18 -0.39 7.94
N LEU A 34 -12.15 -0.33 7.01
CA LEU A 34 -13.56 -0.24 7.37
C LEU A 34 -14.01 -1.52 8.08
N ILE A 35 -13.68 -2.70 7.54
CA ILE A 35 -14.00 -3.98 8.18
C ILE A 35 -13.31 -4.11 9.54
N GLY A 36 -12.03 -3.75 9.66
CA GLY A 36 -11.32 -3.77 10.95
C GLY A 36 -11.98 -2.87 12.01
N THR A 37 -12.46 -1.69 11.59
CA THR A 37 -13.16 -0.74 12.47
C THR A 37 -14.53 -1.27 12.91
N ILE A 38 -15.26 -1.91 11.99
CA ILE A 38 -16.54 -2.56 12.31
C ILE A 38 -16.32 -3.70 13.31
N LEU A 39 -15.34 -4.57 13.07
CA LEU A 39 -15.03 -5.68 13.98
C LEU A 39 -14.62 -5.18 15.37
N ASN A 40 -13.83 -4.11 15.44
CA ASN A 40 -13.50 -3.47 16.72
C ASN A 40 -14.74 -2.91 17.43
N THR A 41 -15.61 -2.22 16.69
CA THR A 41 -16.86 -1.66 17.24
C THR A 41 -17.76 -2.76 17.76
N ILE A 42 -17.94 -3.86 17.00
CA ILE A 42 -18.73 -5.02 17.42
C ILE A 42 -18.13 -5.65 18.68
N GLY A 43 -16.82 -5.90 18.69
CA GLY A 43 -16.13 -6.49 19.85
C GLY A 43 -16.30 -5.65 21.11
N GLN A 44 -16.14 -4.34 21.02
CA GLN A 44 -16.26 -3.41 22.15
C GLN A 44 -17.71 -3.21 22.59
N ARG A 45 -18.66 -3.08 21.66
CA ARG A 45 -20.07 -2.79 21.98
C ARG A 45 -20.85 -4.01 22.43
N LEU A 46 -20.56 -5.20 21.89
CA LEU A 46 -21.23 -6.45 22.23
C LEU A 46 -20.48 -7.29 23.28
N GLY A 47 -19.29 -6.85 23.72
CA GLY A 47 -18.50 -7.55 24.73
C GLY A 47 -17.97 -8.92 24.26
N ILE A 48 -17.84 -9.13 22.94
CA ILE A 48 -17.40 -10.41 22.38
C ILE A 48 -15.90 -10.57 22.64
N SER A 49 -15.58 -11.36 23.66
CA SER A 49 -14.19 -11.60 24.11
C SER A 49 -13.29 -12.18 23.00
N ALA A 50 -13.86 -12.89 22.03
CA ALA A 50 -13.09 -13.41 20.89
C ALA A 50 -12.55 -12.30 19.95
N LEU A 51 -13.24 -11.16 19.85
CA LEU A 51 -12.83 -10.03 18.99
C LEU A 51 -11.98 -9.01 19.72
N THR A 52 -12.08 -8.93 21.05
CA THR A 52 -11.31 -8.01 21.89
C THR A 52 -10.02 -8.62 22.44
N LYS A 53 -9.87 -9.95 22.35
CA LYS A 53 -8.63 -10.63 22.75
C LYS A 53 -7.50 -10.29 21.78
N VAL A 54 -6.31 -10.13 22.36
CA VAL A 54 -5.06 -9.97 21.61
C VAL A 54 -4.78 -11.27 20.86
N VAL A 55 -4.64 -11.16 19.53
CA VAL A 55 -4.34 -12.29 18.63
C VAL A 55 -2.88 -12.32 18.22
N ALA A 56 -2.19 -11.18 18.23
CA ALA A 56 -0.75 -11.11 18.00
C ALA A 56 -0.15 -9.87 18.66
N THR A 57 1.12 -9.95 19.00
CA THR A 57 1.93 -8.82 19.45
C THR A 57 3.10 -8.65 18.49
N ILE A 58 3.17 -7.48 17.82
CA ILE A 58 4.22 -7.18 16.84
C ILE A 58 4.96 -5.94 17.33
N GLY A 59 6.27 -6.06 17.57
CA GLY A 59 7.09 -4.94 18.05
C GLY A 59 6.62 -4.33 19.37
N GLY A 60 6.01 -5.12 20.25
CA GLY A 60 5.46 -4.66 21.53
C GLY A 60 4.07 -4.01 21.45
N VAL A 61 3.45 -4.00 20.27
CA VAL A 61 2.07 -3.52 20.07
C VAL A 61 1.14 -4.73 19.98
N ASP A 62 0.10 -4.73 20.81
CA ASP A 62 -0.93 -5.76 20.83
C ASP A 62 -2.01 -5.48 19.78
N TYR A 63 -2.32 -6.51 18.98
CA TYR A 63 -3.32 -6.46 17.93
C TYR A 63 -4.48 -7.39 18.25
N THR A 64 -5.68 -6.83 18.30
CA THR A 64 -6.94 -7.59 18.20
C THR A 64 -7.23 -7.94 16.75
N VAL A 65 -8.27 -8.75 16.50
CA VAL A 65 -8.70 -9.10 15.13
C VAL A 65 -9.00 -7.84 14.31
N GLY A 66 -9.77 -6.91 14.87
CA GLY A 66 -10.12 -5.66 14.18
C GLY A 66 -8.92 -4.72 14.04
N ALA A 67 -8.09 -4.58 15.08
CA ALA A 67 -6.89 -3.75 15.03
C ALA A 67 -5.88 -4.26 13.98
N MET A 68 -5.72 -5.59 13.86
CA MET A 68 -4.87 -6.19 12.84
C MET A 68 -5.42 -5.91 11.44
N ALA A 69 -6.72 -6.10 11.21
CA ALA A 69 -7.35 -5.79 9.93
C ALA A 69 -7.20 -4.29 9.57
N SER A 70 -7.34 -3.38 10.53
CA SER A 70 -7.11 -1.95 10.30
C SER A 70 -5.65 -1.62 10.00
N ALA A 71 -4.70 -2.27 10.68
CA ALA A 71 -3.26 -2.06 10.47
C ALA A 71 -2.80 -2.50 9.07
N MET A 72 -3.46 -3.49 8.46
CA MET A 72 -3.17 -3.97 7.11
C MET A 72 -3.74 -3.10 5.98
N SER A 73 -4.32 -1.94 6.31
CA SER A 73 -4.84 -0.98 5.31
C SER A 73 -3.78 -0.52 4.30
N GLY A 74 -2.56 -0.21 4.74
CA GLY A 74 -1.43 0.13 3.86
C GLY A 74 -1.15 -0.96 2.81
N PRO A 75 -0.85 -2.20 3.22
CA PRO A 75 -0.73 -3.36 2.34
C PRO A 75 -1.92 -3.58 1.38
N ALA A 76 -3.14 -3.45 1.90
CA ALA A 76 -4.35 -3.68 1.11
C ALA A 76 -4.51 -2.63 0.00
N MET A 77 -4.26 -1.35 0.31
CA MET A 77 -4.24 -0.26 -0.66
C MET A 77 -3.17 -0.49 -1.73
N ALA A 78 -1.95 -0.83 -1.32
CA ALA A 78 -0.84 -1.10 -2.23
C ALA A 78 -1.12 -2.24 -3.20
N THR A 79 -1.68 -3.33 -2.68
CA THR A 79 -2.05 -4.50 -3.48
C THR A 79 -3.14 -4.14 -4.48
N ALA A 80 -4.14 -3.35 -4.08
CA ALA A 80 -5.21 -2.91 -4.97
C ALA A 80 -4.70 -1.98 -6.08
N ILE A 81 -3.80 -1.03 -5.74
CA ILE A 81 -3.14 -0.17 -6.72
C ILE A 81 -2.31 -1.01 -7.70
N ALA A 82 -1.45 -1.89 -7.20
CA ALA A 82 -0.61 -2.75 -8.03
C ALA A 82 -1.44 -3.63 -8.98
N TYR A 83 -2.58 -4.14 -8.50
CA TYR A 83 -3.51 -4.91 -9.30
C TYR A 83 -4.15 -4.06 -10.41
N ALA A 84 -4.63 -2.85 -10.09
CA ALA A 84 -5.18 -1.91 -11.08
C ALA A 84 -4.13 -1.48 -12.13
N LEU A 85 -2.86 -1.41 -11.73
CA LEU A 85 -1.75 -1.17 -12.63
C LEU A 85 -1.31 -2.42 -13.41
N GLU A 86 -1.95 -3.58 -13.22
CA GLU A 86 -1.58 -4.85 -13.86
C GLU A 86 -0.10 -5.22 -13.62
N ALA A 87 0.38 -4.98 -12.40
CA ALA A 87 1.73 -5.34 -12.00
C ALA A 87 1.96 -6.86 -12.05
N PRO A 88 3.15 -7.33 -12.45
CA PRO A 88 3.49 -8.75 -12.39
C PRO A 88 3.51 -9.24 -10.93
N PRO A 89 3.30 -10.55 -10.69
CA PRO A 89 3.14 -11.08 -9.33
C PRO A 89 4.28 -10.72 -8.37
N LEU A 90 5.53 -10.77 -8.82
CA LEU A 90 6.68 -10.43 -7.97
C LEU A 90 6.66 -8.96 -7.51
N VAL A 91 6.23 -8.04 -8.37
CA VAL A 91 6.11 -6.60 -8.03
C VAL A 91 4.93 -6.40 -7.09
N LEU A 92 3.79 -7.03 -7.38
CA LEU A 92 2.58 -6.96 -6.56
C LEU A 92 2.84 -7.42 -5.12
N PHE A 93 3.48 -8.58 -4.93
CA PHE A 93 3.80 -9.08 -3.59
C PHE A 93 4.83 -8.20 -2.86
N SER A 94 5.77 -7.61 -3.60
CA SER A 94 6.78 -6.71 -3.03
C SER A 94 6.18 -5.39 -2.53
N LEU A 95 5.13 -4.91 -3.18
CA LEU A 95 4.47 -3.66 -2.80
C LEU A 95 3.69 -3.75 -1.48
N ILE A 96 3.39 -4.94 -0.98
CA ILE A 96 2.78 -5.14 0.34
C ILE A 96 3.63 -4.45 1.43
N THR A 97 4.95 -4.66 1.39
CA THR A 97 5.89 -4.04 2.33
C THR A 97 6.00 -2.53 2.12
N VAL A 98 6.05 -2.08 0.87
CA VAL A 98 6.14 -0.66 0.51
C VAL A 98 4.89 0.11 0.95
N GLY A 99 3.71 -0.47 0.73
CA GLY A 99 2.42 0.07 1.17
C GLY A 99 2.32 0.21 2.68
N PHE A 100 2.78 -0.79 3.41
CA PHE A 100 2.84 -0.71 4.88
C PHE A 100 3.75 0.44 5.34
N ALA A 101 4.96 0.50 4.80
CA ALA A 101 5.93 1.53 5.16
C ALA A 101 5.43 2.94 4.79
N SER A 102 4.89 3.13 3.59
CA SER A 102 4.36 4.41 3.12
C SER A 102 3.18 4.88 3.96
N ASN A 103 2.27 3.98 4.31
CA ASN A 103 1.13 4.31 5.16
C ASN A 103 1.57 4.70 6.57
N ALA A 104 2.50 3.92 7.16
CA ALA A 104 3.01 4.18 8.51
C ALA A 104 3.80 5.49 8.59
N LEU A 105 4.68 5.75 7.62
CA LEU A 105 5.50 6.97 7.57
C LEU A 105 4.71 8.21 7.15
N GLY A 106 3.60 8.04 6.43
CA GLY A 106 2.72 9.12 5.99
C GLY A 106 1.75 9.64 7.06
N GLY A 107 1.55 8.91 8.16
CA GLY A 107 0.66 9.32 9.25
C GLY A 107 -0.75 9.65 8.75
N ALA A 108 -1.22 10.87 9.02
CA ALA A 108 -2.54 11.35 8.58
C ALA A 108 -2.70 11.37 7.05
N GLY A 109 -1.61 11.57 6.29
CA GLY A 109 -1.59 11.51 4.84
C GLY A 109 -1.26 10.13 4.27
N GLY A 110 -1.32 9.07 5.09
CA GLY A 110 -0.94 7.71 4.73
C GLY A 110 -1.51 7.22 3.38
N PRO A 111 -2.83 7.29 3.14
CA PRO A 111 -3.42 6.86 1.86
C PRO A 111 -2.87 7.59 0.63
N LEU A 112 -2.61 8.90 0.75
CA LEU A 112 -2.01 9.69 -0.33
C LEU A 112 -0.54 9.30 -0.53
N ALA A 113 0.21 9.10 0.55
CA ALA A 113 1.59 8.65 0.46
C ALA A 113 1.70 7.28 -0.24
N VAL A 114 0.83 6.34 0.12
CA VAL A 114 0.71 5.01 -0.51
C VAL A 114 0.43 5.15 -2.00
N LEU A 115 -0.50 6.03 -2.42
CA LEU A 115 -0.79 6.26 -3.84
C LEU A 115 0.47 6.61 -4.64
N PHE A 116 1.18 7.66 -4.23
CA PHE A 116 2.29 8.18 -5.00
C PHE A 116 3.50 7.24 -4.96
N VAL A 117 3.84 6.74 -3.77
CA VAL A 117 4.99 5.85 -3.61
C VAL A 117 4.77 4.54 -4.35
N ASP A 118 3.59 3.92 -4.21
CA ASP A 118 3.35 2.63 -4.84
C ASP A 118 3.22 2.73 -6.35
N ILE A 119 2.66 3.81 -6.92
CA ILE A 119 2.68 4.01 -8.37
C ILE A 119 4.13 4.03 -8.86
N LEU A 120 5.00 4.85 -8.25
CA LEU A 120 6.40 4.97 -8.65
C LEU A 120 7.14 3.64 -8.52
N SER A 121 7.01 2.97 -7.37
CA SER A 121 7.63 1.68 -7.12
C SER A 121 7.09 0.57 -8.03
N THR A 122 5.80 0.59 -8.37
CA THR A 122 5.21 -0.35 -9.32
C THR A 122 5.85 -0.19 -10.69
N GLU A 123 6.00 1.03 -11.19
CA GLU A 123 6.55 1.25 -12.53
C GLU A 123 8.04 0.88 -12.61
N ILE A 124 8.82 1.19 -11.57
CA ILE A 124 10.23 0.75 -11.48
C ILE A 124 10.31 -0.78 -11.38
N GLY A 125 9.47 -1.40 -10.55
CA GLY A 125 9.41 -2.85 -10.41
C GLY A 125 9.03 -3.54 -11.72
N LYS A 126 8.03 -3.02 -12.45
CA LYS A 126 7.65 -3.50 -13.79
C LYS A 126 8.79 -3.39 -14.78
N ALA A 127 9.54 -2.29 -14.77
CA ALA A 127 10.66 -2.06 -15.68
C ALA A 127 11.73 -3.15 -15.52
N VAL A 128 12.01 -3.59 -14.30
CA VAL A 128 13.03 -4.60 -13.99
C VAL A 128 12.50 -6.04 -14.09
N SER A 129 11.19 -6.24 -13.87
CA SER A 129 10.60 -7.58 -13.84
C SER A 129 10.72 -8.33 -15.16
N LYS A 130 11.20 -9.57 -15.09
CA LYS A 130 11.44 -10.51 -16.21
C LYS A 130 12.58 -10.10 -17.15
N GLU A 131 13.50 -9.23 -16.71
CA GLU A 131 14.69 -8.86 -17.50
C GLU A 131 15.93 -9.69 -17.14
N THR A 132 15.96 -10.36 -15.99
CA THR A 132 17.13 -11.12 -15.54
C THR A 132 16.82 -12.59 -15.27
N LYS A 133 17.83 -13.47 -15.32
CA LYS A 133 17.70 -14.88 -14.94
C LYS A 133 17.43 -15.08 -13.44
N VAL A 134 17.76 -14.08 -12.64
CA VAL A 134 17.57 -14.03 -11.18
C VAL A 134 16.44 -13.07 -10.79
N ASP A 135 15.40 -13.00 -11.63
CA ASP A 135 14.28 -12.07 -11.48
C ASP A 135 13.60 -12.14 -10.11
N ILE A 136 13.55 -13.34 -9.53
CA ILE A 136 12.97 -13.60 -8.21
C ILE A 136 13.69 -12.87 -7.07
N LEU A 137 14.97 -12.51 -7.24
CA LEU A 137 15.73 -11.72 -6.28
C LEU A 137 15.76 -10.24 -6.66
N VAL A 138 16.02 -9.96 -7.94
CA VAL A 138 16.24 -8.59 -8.42
C VAL A 138 14.95 -7.79 -8.39
N THR A 139 13.82 -8.36 -8.81
CA THR A 139 12.54 -7.63 -8.85
C THR A 139 12.06 -7.22 -7.46
N PRO A 140 12.03 -8.12 -6.46
CA PRO A 140 11.68 -7.72 -5.11
C PRO A 140 12.66 -6.72 -4.51
N LEU A 141 13.98 -6.93 -4.70
CA LEU A 141 14.99 -6.03 -4.15
C LEU A 141 14.85 -4.61 -4.70
N VAL A 142 14.66 -4.47 -6.01
CA VAL A 142 14.49 -3.14 -6.63
C VAL A 142 13.14 -2.52 -6.25
N THR A 143 12.06 -3.29 -6.23
CA THR A 143 10.72 -2.78 -5.90
C THR A 143 10.66 -2.31 -4.44
N ILE A 144 11.13 -3.15 -3.50
CA ILE A 144 11.18 -2.81 -2.08
C ILE A 144 12.21 -1.72 -1.83
N GLY A 145 13.42 -1.81 -2.40
CA GLY A 145 14.48 -0.84 -2.18
C GLY A 145 14.09 0.57 -2.64
N SER A 146 13.55 0.68 -3.87
CA SER A 146 13.03 1.97 -4.37
C SER A 146 11.82 2.43 -3.56
N GLY A 147 10.91 1.53 -3.21
CA GLY A 147 9.75 1.83 -2.37
C GLY A 147 10.12 2.38 -1.02
N MET A 148 10.99 1.71 -0.26
CA MET A 148 11.44 2.18 1.04
C MET A 148 12.12 3.55 0.98
N LEU A 149 12.92 3.79 -0.07
CA LEU A 149 13.55 5.10 -0.30
C LEU A 149 12.49 6.19 -0.50
N PHE A 150 11.50 5.93 -1.35
CA PHE A 150 10.42 6.88 -1.60
C PHE A 150 9.49 7.02 -0.39
N SER A 151 9.21 5.95 0.36
CA SER A 151 8.45 6.04 1.60
C SER A 151 9.17 6.93 2.62
N ALA A 152 10.50 6.81 2.76
CA ALA A 152 11.26 7.64 3.69
C ALA A 152 11.31 9.12 3.29
N LEU A 153 11.38 9.42 1.99
CA LEU A 153 11.51 10.79 1.48
C LEU A 153 10.16 11.48 1.28
N LEU A 154 9.21 10.81 0.62
CA LEU A 154 7.94 11.39 0.17
C LEU A 154 6.84 11.23 1.21
N ALA A 155 6.75 10.11 1.92
CA ALA A 155 5.61 9.87 2.80
C ALA A 155 5.49 10.91 3.94
N PRO A 156 6.58 11.30 4.65
CA PRO A 156 6.49 12.33 5.68
C PRO A 156 6.13 13.70 5.12
N LEU A 157 6.63 14.04 3.93
CA LEU A 157 6.33 15.31 3.26
C LEU A 157 4.85 15.39 2.86
N ILE A 158 4.33 14.32 2.26
CA ILE A 158 2.91 14.20 1.89
C ILE A 158 2.04 14.21 3.16
N GLY A 159 2.46 13.53 4.22
CA GLY A 159 1.78 13.51 5.50
C GLY A 159 1.62 14.90 6.11
N LYS A 160 2.70 15.70 6.12
CA LYS A 160 2.67 17.09 6.60
C LYS A 160 1.78 17.98 5.73
N ALA A 161 1.94 17.90 4.42
CA ALA A 161 1.13 18.69 3.49
C ALA A 161 -0.38 18.37 3.62
N ALA A 162 -0.72 17.09 3.77
CA ALA A 162 -2.11 16.68 3.98
C ALA A 162 -2.67 17.19 5.32
N ALA A 163 -1.85 17.18 6.39
CA ALA A 163 -2.24 17.71 7.69
C ALA A 163 -2.47 19.22 7.66
N GLU A 164 -1.63 19.98 6.94
CA GLU A 164 -1.82 21.43 6.77
C GLU A 164 -3.09 21.75 5.99
N VAL A 165 -3.34 21.07 4.87
CA VAL A 165 -4.58 21.27 4.09
C VAL A 165 -5.82 20.87 4.89
N GLY A 166 -5.76 19.82 5.70
CA GLY A 166 -6.86 19.41 6.57
C GLY A 166 -7.12 20.34 7.77
N SER A 167 -6.23 21.31 8.00
CA SER A 167 -6.39 22.33 9.05
C SER A 167 -6.97 23.66 8.56
N LEU A 168 -7.17 23.82 7.24
CA LEU A 168 -7.95 24.91 6.64
C LEU A 168 -9.45 24.60 6.64
#